data_AF-A0A2E7VAK4-F1
#
_entry.id   AF-A0A2E7VAK4-F1
#
_cell.length_a   1.000
_cell.length_b   1.000
_cell.length_c   1.000
_cell.angle_alpha   90.00
_cell.angle_beta   90.00
_cell.angle_gamma   90.00
#
_symmetry.space_group_name_H-M   'P 1'
#
loop_
_entity.id
_entity.type
_entity.pdbx_description
1 polymer ?
#
loop_
_entity_poly.entity_id
_entity_poly.type
_entity_poly.pdbx_seq_one_letter_code
_entity_poly.pdbx_strand_id
1 'polypeptide(L)'
;PEEIGTVEKVRISEWQGLTKNEEGEAEIHDLGGVSVVINPAWANGPEWPVVQQAAPVTIKHLPKNQQTAKDSKYKTAVIMPDPQIGYRMYDDGEMDAFHDEEAMAVALKILRDVGADTIVNLGDFLDFAEFGKFEMEPAFAKTSQAGIDRGHRFLCEQRANAPDAHIVLLEGNHDRRLQKSITANTAAALHLKRAEEPDDWPVMSVPFLLRLNEDHLNVEYVGGYPAGIYWVNQNIACIHGHVTRSRGSTVKAVVDDERTSIIHGHIHRIELQHKTRRTYEGAKRSLAASPGCLCRIDGAVPSTKGSTDPHGRPVNAVEDWQQGMAVVTYEEGNGNFNVELIPISRGEAIFRGKYYSV
;
A
#
# COMPACT_ATOMS: atom_id res chain seq x y z
N PRO A 1 21.22 -9.65 -25.24
CA PRO A 1 22.35 -9.77 -24.29
C PRO A 1 21.90 -10.19 -22.89
N GLU A 2 20.75 -9.69 -22.42
CA GLU A 2 20.20 -9.97 -21.08
C GLU A 2 19.63 -11.40 -20.90
N GLU A 3 19.25 -12.09 -21.98
CA GLU A 3 18.77 -13.49 -21.92
C GLU A 3 19.88 -14.55 -21.84
N ILE A 4 21.14 -14.13 -22.09
CA ILE A 4 22.32 -14.99 -21.97
C ILE A 4 22.66 -15.06 -20.48
N GLY A 5 22.19 -16.10 -19.81
CA GLY A 5 22.43 -16.29 -18.37
C GLY A 5 23.90 -16.53 -18.09
N THR A 6 24.40 -17.74 -18.38
CA THR A 6 25.80 -18.10 -18.16
C THR A 6 26.36 -18.94 -19.31
N VAL A 7 27.63 -18.74 -19.65
CA VAL A 7 28.34 -19.64 -20.57
C VAL A 7 28.71 -20.89 -19.80
N GLU A 8 27.96 -21.96 -19.99
CA GLU A 8 28.18 -23.23 -19.30
C GLU A 8 29.43 -23.94 -19.83
N LYS A 9 29.64 -23.88 -21.15
CA LYS A 9 30.76 -24.57 -21.79
C LYS A 9 31.17 -23.91 -23.10
N VAL A 10 32.48 -23.66 -23.24
CA VAL A 10 33.10 -23.36 -24.54
C VAL A 10 33.89 -24.58 -24.96
N ARG A 11 33.57 -25.15 -26.13
CA ARG A 11 34.38 -26.19 -26.78
C ARG A 11 35.05 -25.61 -28.00
N ILE A 12 36.37 -25.68 -28.02
CA ILE A 12 37.18 -25.42 -29.20
C ILE A 12 37.60 -26.78 -29.73
N SER A 13 37.32 -27.04 -30.99
CA SER A 13 37.59 -28.33 -31.64
C SER A 13 38.38 -28.07 -32.91
N GLU A 14 39.47 -28.80 -33.08
CA GLU A 14 40.25 -28.81 -34.31
C GLU A 14 40.21 -30.24 -34.86
N TRP A 15 39.92 -30.38 -36.14
CA TRP A 15 39.91 -31.67 -36.82
C TRP A 15 40.34 -31.51 -38.27
N GLN A 16 40.78 -32.61 -38.86
CA GLN A 16 41.25 -32.62 -40.24
C GLN A 16 40.16 -33.18 -41.17
N GLY A 17 39.78 -32.39 -42.17
CA GLY A 17 38.96 -32.84 -43.29
C GLY A 17 39.85 -33.32 -44.42
N LEU A 18 39.50 -34.44 -45.05
CA LEU A 18 40.28 -35.02 -46.14
C LEU A 18 39.44 -34.95 -47.42
N THR A 19 39.95 -34.26 -48.44
CA THR A 19 39.32 -34.21 -49.77
C THR A 19 40.28 -34.75 -50.82
N LYS A 20 39.76 -35.16 -51.98
CA LYS A 20 40.60 -35.59 -53.11
C LYS A 20 40.59 -34.52 -54.18
N ASN A 21 41.77 -34.14 -54.66
CA ASN A 21 41.90 -33.20 -55.77
C ASN A 21 41.61 -33.89 -57.12
N GLU A 22 41.60 -33.13 -58.22
CA GLU A 22 41.23 -33.61 -59.55
C GLU A 22 42.14 -34.73 -60.09
N GLU A 23 43.34 -34.90 -59.53
CA GLU A 23 44.30 -35.94 -59.87
C GLU A 23 44.18 -37.19 -58.97
N GLY A 24 43.26 -37.17 -57.99
CA GLY A 24 42.95 -38.29 -57.11
C GLY A 24 43.84 -38.40 -55.86
N GLU A 25 44.72 -37.42 -55.63
CA GLU A 25 45.56 -37.32 -54.45
C GLU A 25 44.80 -36.71 -53.27
N ALA A 26 45.16 -37.11 -52.06
CA ALA A 26 44.50 -36.67 -50.83
C ALA A 26 45.07 -35.34 -50.34
N GLU A 27 44.20 -34.33 -50.20
CA GLU A 27 44.48 -33.06 -49.54
C GLU A 27 43.87 -33.04 -48.14
N ILE A 28 44.69 -32.65 -47.15
CA ILE A 28 44.30 -32.50 -45.75
C ILE A 28 44.04 -31.02 -45.48
N HIS A 29 42.86 -30.72 -44.95
CA HIS A 29 42.47 -29.38 -44.52
C HIS A 29 42.29 -29.36 -43.01
N ASP A 30 43.00 -28.46 -42.34
CA ASP A 30 42.78 -28.20 -40.93
C ASP A 30 41.50 -27.36 -40.76
N LEU A 31 40.54 -27.88 -40.01
CA LEU A 31 39.26 -27.24 -39.71
C LEU A 31 39.17 -26.98 -38.22
N GLY A 32 38.66 -25.80 -37.87
CA GLY A 32 38.38 -25.40 -36.50
C GLY A 32 36.91 -25.08 -36.31
N GLY A 33 36.38 -25.43 -35.14
CA GLY A 33 35.03 -25.08 -34.71
C GLY A 33 35.02 -24.62 -33.26
N VAL A 34 34.30 -23.53 -32.99
CA VAL A 34 33.99 -23.08 -31.63
C VAL A 34 32.51 -23.29 -31.38
N SER A 35 32.19 -24.11 -30.39
CA SER A 35 30.83 -24.32 -29.89
C SER A 35 30.71 -23.67 -28.51
N VAL A 36 29.78 -22.73 -28.38
CA VAL A 36 29.44 -22.09 -27.10
C VAL A 36 28.07 -22.61 -26.68
N VAL A 37 28.02 -23.30 -25.54
CA VAL A 37 26.77 -23.70 -24.89
C VAL A 37 26.45 -22.64 -23.85
N ILE A 38 25.33 -21.95 -24.06
CA ILE A 38 24.83 -20.88 -23.20
C ILE A 38 23.61 -21.43 -22.47
N ASN A 39 23.59 -21.31 -21.15
CA ASN A 39 22.38 -21.51 -20.38
C ASN A 39 21.58 -20.22 -20.34
N PRO A 40 20.30 -20.25 -20.75
CA PRO A 40 19.44 -19.09 -20.61
C PRO A 40 19.21 -18.77 -19.15
N ALA A 41 18.99 -17.49 -18.82
CA ALA A 41 18.80 -17.03 -17.44
C ALA A 41 17.63 -17.73 -16.71
N TRP A 42 16.64 -18.23 -17.46
CA TRP A 42 15.46 -18.94 -16.95
C TRP A 42 15.65 -20.46 -16.76
N ALA A 43 16.83 -21.03 -17.07
CA ALA A 43 17.07 -22.47 -17.00
C ALA A 43 16.91 -23.06 -15.58
N ASN A 44 17.15 -22.26 -14.54
CA ASN A 44 17.06 -22.70 -13.14
C ASN A 44 15.67 -22.44 -12.51
N GLY A 45 14.68 -22.06 -13.33
CA GLY A 45 13.36 -21.68 -12.86
C GLY A 45 13.32 -20.27 -12.25
N PRO A 46 12.17 -19.89 -11.65
CA PRO A 46 12.00 -18.56 -11.08
C PRO A 46 13.01 -18.26 -9.97
N GLU A 47 13.60 -17.07 -9.99
CA GLU A 47 14.32 -16.55 -8.82
C GLU A 47 13.33 -16.32 -7.67
N TRP A 48 13.70 -16.79 -6.49
CA TRP A 48 12.98 -16.60 -5.23
C TRP A 48 13.86 -15.76 -4.31
N PRO A 49 13.84 -14.42 -4.46
CA PRO A 49 14.62 -13.56 -3.58
C PRO A 49 14.22 -13.81 -2.12
N VAL A 50 15.20 -13.79 -1.24
CA VAL A 50 14.94 -13.86 0.20
C VAL A 50 14.15 -12.64 0.66
N VAL A 51 13.47 -12.76 1.80
CA VAL A 51 12.73 -11.66 2.43
C VAL A 51 13.63 -10.44 2.62
N GLN A 52 13.17 -9.28 2.15
CA GLN A 52 13.87 -8.00 2.24
C GLN A 52 12.94 -6.94 2.83
N GLN A 53 13.49 -6.00 3.60
CA GLN A 53 12.77 -4.76 3.92
C GLN A 53 12.65 -3.90 2.67
N ALA A 54 11.77 -2.89 2.72
CA ALA A 54 11.71 -1.88 1.68
C ALA A 54 13.08 -1.23 1.43
N ALA A 55 13.41 -0.93 0.18
CA ALA A 55 14.66 -0.24 -0.14
C ALA A 55 14.74 1.14 0.57
N PRO A 56 15.89 1.51 1.17
CA PRO A 56 16.03 2.81 1.79
C PRO A 56 15.79 3.98 0.84
N VAL A 57 15.06 4.99 1.31
CA VAL A 57 14.75 6.20 0.54
C VAL A 57 15.30 7.42 1.28
N THR A 58 16.06 8.26 0.59
CA THR A 58 16.47 9.56 1.13
C THR A 58 15.30 10.53 1.08
N ILE A 59 14.77 10.91 2.23
CA ILE A 59 13.67 11.88 2.33
C ILE A 59 14.22 13.29 2.12
N LYS A 60 13.75 13.96 1.06
CA LYS A 60 14.00 15.39 0.83
C LYS A 60 12.77 16.19 1.26
N HIS A 61 12.85 16.81 2.43
CA HIS A 61 11.75 17.64 2.94
C HIS A 61 11.45 18.79 1.98
N LEU A 62 10.17 18.96 1.67
CA LEU A 62 9.73 20.11 0.91
C LEU A 62 9.72 21.35 1.81
N PRO A 63 9.99 22.55 1.26
CA PRO A 63 9.87 23.79 2.03
C PRO A 63 8.47 23.89 2.64
N LYS A 64 8.39 24.26 3.92
CA LYS A 64 7.13 24.54 4.60
C LYS A 64 6.37 25.60 3.81
N ASN A 65 5.11 25.33 3.48
CA ASN A 65 4.24 26.37 2.91
C ASN A 65 4.09 27.50 3.93
N GLN A 66 4.03 28.75 3.44
CA GLN A 66 3.54 29.87 4.24
C GLN A 66 2.06 29.66 4.53
N GLN A 67 1.76 28.86 5.55
CA GLN A 67 0.40 28.71 6.03
C GLN A 67 -0.02 30.03 6.68
N THR A 68 -1.26 30.44 6.43
CA THR A 68 -1.92 31.45 7.28
C THR A 68 -1.75 31.02 8.73
N ALA A 69 -1.31 31.93 9.58
CA ALA A 69 -1.08 31.67 10.99
C ALA A 69 -2.30 30.94 11.58
N LYS A 70 -2.11 29.67 11.94
CA LYS A 70 -3.14 28.91 12.65
C LYS A 70 -3.35 29.59 14.00
N ASP A 71 -4.59 29.74 14.42
CA ASP A 71 -4.85 30.00 15.82
C ASP A 71 -4.26 28.82 16.61
N SER A 72 -3.33 29.13 17.52
CA SER A 72 -2.52 28.14 18.25
C SER A 72 -3.34 27.07 18.99
N LYS A 73 -4.64 27.33 19.19
CA LYS A 73 -5.57 26.39 19.83
C LYS A 73 -5.93 25.18 18.97
N TYR A 74 -5.93 25.31 17.64
CA TYR A 74 -6.44 24.28 16.73
C TYR A 74 -5.31 23.51 16.04
N LYS A 75 -5.41 22.19 16.07
CA LYS A 75 -4.58 21.26 15.31
C LYS A 75 -5.33 20.73 14.09
N THR A 76 -4.59 20.20 13.13
CA THR A 76 -5.12 19.63 11.90
C THR A 76 -4.64 18.19 11.72
N ALA A 77 -5.57 17.24 11.66
CA ALA A 77 -5.28 15.87 11.26
C ALA A 77 -5.73 15.63 9.82
N VAL A 78 -4.89 14.99 9.02
CA VAL A 78 -5.22 14.48 7.68
C VAL A 78 -5.44 12.98 7.77
N ILE A 79 -6.58 12.53 7.28
CA ILE A 79 -7.00 11.13 7.34
C ILE A 79 -6.99 10.56 5.92
N MET A 80 -6.15 9.56 5.69
CA MET A 80 -5.94 8.90 4.40
C MET A 80 -6.50 7.47 4.45
N PRO A 81 -7.55 7.15 3.67
CA PRO A 81 -8.13 5.82 3.63
C PRO A 81 -7.47 4.89 2.59
N ASP A 82 -7.36 3.61 2.95
CA ASP A 82 -7.38 2.44 2.07
C ASP A 82 -6.70 2.65 0.69
N PRO A 83 -5.39 2.91 0.61
CA PRO A 83 -4.70 2.99 -0.66
C PRO A 83 -4.55 1.61 -1.33
N GLN A 84 -4.66 0.50 -0.57
CA GLN A 84 -4.55 -0.87 -1.08
C GLN A 84 -3.28 -1.08 -1.93
N ILE A 85 -2.10 -0.63 -1.44
CA ILE A 85 -0.87 -0.65 -2.23
C ILE A 85 -0.45 -2.09 -2.49
N GLY A 86 -0.56 -2.50 -3.75
CA GLY A 86 -0.36 -3.87 -4.22
C GLY A 86 -0.48 -3.92 -5.74
N TYR A 87 -0.23 -5.08 -6.32
CA TYR A 87 -0.16 -5.24 -7.78
C TYR A 87 -0.67 -6.59 -8.25
N ARG A 88 -1.00 -6.65 -9.54
CA ARG A 88 -0.93 -7.86 -10.37
C ARG A 88 0.30 -7.78 -11.28
N MET A 89 0.87 -8.93 -11.59
CA MET A 89 1.92 -9.09 -12.59
C MET A 89 1.36 -9.91 -13.75
N TYR A 90 1.39 -9.36 -14.97
CA TYR A 90 0.96 -10.05 -16.18
C TYR A 90 2.10 -10.89 -16.80
N ASP A 91 1.76 -11.71 -17.78
CA ASP A 91 2.71 -12.64 -18.44
C ASP A 91 3.91 -11.94 -19.09
N ASP A 92 3.75 -10.67 -19.49
CA ASP A 92 4.81 -9.82 -20.04
C ASP A 92 5.64 -9.10 -18.97
N GLY A 93 5.35 -9.34 -17.68
CA GLY A 93 5.99 -8.70 -16.54
C GLY A 93 5.44 -7.31 -16.20
N GLU A 94 4.39 -6.84 -16.89
CA GLU A 94 3.71 -5.59 -16.55
C GLU A 94 3.11 -5.67 -15.14
N MET A 95 3.41 -4.67 -14.32
CA MET A 95 2.88 -4.55 -12.96
C MET A 95 1.69 -3.60 -12.96
N ASP A 96 0.49 -4.13 -12.74
CA ASP A 96 -0.75 -3.39 -12.68
C ASP A 96 -1.12 -3.06 -11.22
N ALA A 97 -1.06 -1.78 -10.88
CA ALA A 97 -1.24 -1.28 -9.52
C ALA A 97 -2.70 -1.32 -9.07
N PHE A 98 -2.91 -1.62 -7.78
CA PHE A 98 -4.21 -1.51 -7.12
C PHE A 98 -4.46 -0.10 -6.58
N HIS A 99 -3.41 0.56 -6.11
CA HIS A 99 -3.47 1.94 -5.64
C HIS A 99 -3.60 2.92 -6.80
N ASP A 100 -4.20 4.08 -6.54
CA ASP A 100 -4.32 5.14 -7.53
C ASP A 100 -3.29 6.25 -7.25
N GLU A 101 -2.26 6.31 -8.09
CA GLU A 101 -1.16 7.27 -7.97
C GLU A 101 -1.65 8.72 -8.05
N GLU A 102 -2.68 8.99 -8.85
CA GLU A 102 -3.22 10.35 -9.00
C GLU A 102 -3.99 10.77 -7.74
N ALA A 103 -4.79 9.87 -7.19
CA ALA A 103 -5.52 10.12 -5.94
C ALA A 103 -4.55 10.34 -4.77
N MET A 104 -3.51 9.51 -4.66
CA MET A 104 -2.46 9.66 -3.65
C MET A 104 -1.71 11.00 -3.82
N ALA A 105 -1.38 11.40 -5.05
CA ALA A 105 -0.71 12.66 -5.32
C ALA A 105 -1.57 13.87 -4.91
N VAL A 106 -2.87 13.86 -5.23
CA VAL A 106 -3.81 14.90 -4.77
C VAL A 106 -3.88 14.95 -3.25
N ALA A 107 -3.96 13.79 -2.58
CA ALA A 107 -4.00 13.72 -1.12
C ALA A 107 -2.72 14.31 -0.49
N LEU A 108 -1.54 14.06 -1.07
CA LEU A 108 -0.27 14.65 -0.63
C LEU A 108 -0.22 16.18 -0.84
N LYS A 109 -0.79 16.69 -1.94
CA LYS A 109 -0.88 18.14 -2.18
C LYS A 109 -1.76 18.83 -1.15
N ILE A 110 -2.91 18.23 -0.83
CA ILE A 110 -3.82 18.73 0.21
C ILE A 110 -3.14 18.64 1.58
N LEU A 111 -2.52 17.51 1.91
CA LEU A 111 -1.75 17.28 3.14
C LEU A 111 -0.75 18.43 3.40
N ARG A 112 0.05 18.76 2.37
CA ARG A 112 1.04 19.83 2.44
C ARG A 112 0.40 21.19 2.64
N ASP A 113 -0.69 21.46 1.93
CA ASP A 113 -1.34 22.76 1.96
C ASP A 113 -2.00 23.07 3.31
N VAL A 114 -2.64 22.08 3.92
CA VAL A 114 -3.30 22.23 5.22
C VAL A 114 -2.33 22.25 6.39
N GLY A 115 -1.09 21.78 6.17
CA GLY A 115 -0.09 21.69 7.22
C GLY A 115 -0.47 20.75 8.33
N ALA A 116 -0.66 19.48 8.01
CA ALA A 116 -1.09 18.52 9.02
C ALA A 116 -0.12 18.48 10.21
N ASP A 117 -0.71 18.51 11.41
CA ASP A 117 -0.04 18.19 12.67
C ASP A 117 -0.02 16.68 12.90
N THR A 118 -1.02 15.98 12.37
CA THR A 118 -1.17 14.52 12.44
C THR A 118 -1.60 13.96 11.08
N ILE A 119 -1.06 12.82 10.68
CA ILE A 119 -1.52 12.03 9.53
C ILE A 119 -1.99 10.68 10.06
N VAL A 120 -3.18 10.25 9.68
CA VAL A 120 -3.73 8.95 10.07
C VAL A 120 -4.07 8.15 8.82
N ASN A 121 -3.31 7.09 8.56
CA ASN A 121 -3.62 6.09 7.53
C ASN A 121 -4.58 5.06 8.14
N LEU A 122 -5.79 4.93 7.59
CA LEU A 122 -6.89 4.14 8.18
C LEU A 122 -6.74 2.62 8.01
N GLY A 123 -5.58 2.12 7.62
CA GLY A 123 -5.35 0.71 7.31
C GLY A 123 -5.75 0.32 5.89
N ASP A 124 -5.60 -0.97 5.61
CA ASP A 124 -5.53 -1.50 4.25
C ASP A 124 -4.51 -0.70 3.42
N PHE A 125 -3.34 -0.49 4.05
CA PHE A 125 -2.28 0.30 3.48
C PHE A 125 -1.52 -0.48 2.43
N LEU A 126 -1.19 -1.73 2.74
CA LEU A 126 -0.70 -2.72 1.78
C LEU A 126 -1.81 -3.72 1.43
N ASP A 127 -1.92 -4.07 0.15
CA ASP A 127 -2.73 -5.20 -0.28
C ASP A 127 -1.86 -6.45 -0.44
N PHE A 128 -1.80 -7.25 0.63
CA PHE A 128 -1.15 -8.55 0.63
C PHE A 128 -2.04 -9.63 -0.01
N ALA A 129 -2.38 -9.47 -1.29
CA ALA A 129 -3.21 -10.39 -2.06
C ALA A 129 -2.64 -11.83 -2.06
N GLU A 130 -1.30 -11.98 -2.17
CA GLU A 130 -0.59 -13.28 -2.10
C GLU A 130 -0.79 -14.03 -0.78
N PHE A 131 -1.15 -13.33 0.29
CA PHE A 131 -1.38 -13.89 1.61
C PHE A 131 -2.88 -14.00 1.94
N GLY A 132 -3.74 -13.78 0.93
CA GLY A 132 -5.19 -13.87 1.03
C GLY A 132 -5.71 -15.30 1.20
N LYS A 133 -7.00 -15.42 1.50
CA LYS A 133 -7.70 -16.71 1.59
C LYS A 133 -8.59 -17.02 0.38
N PHE A 134 -8.81 -16.01 -0.47
CA PHE A 134 -9.63 -16.12 -1.67
C PHE A 134 -8.82 -16.77 -2.79
N GLU A 135 -9.44 -16.99 -3.95
CA GLU A 135 -8.79 -17.60 -5.10
C GLU A 135 -7.49 -16.87 -5.42
N MET A 136 -6.38 -17.60 -5.30
CA MET A 136 -5.04 -17.04 -5.50
C MET A 136 -4.77 -17.02 -7.00
N GLU A 137 -5.04 -15.87 -7.61
CA GLU A 137 -4.69 -15.61 -9.00
C GLU A 137 -3.17 -15.73 -9.17
N PRO A 138 -2.67 -16.45 -10.19
CA PRO A 138 -1.22 -16.53 -10.45
C PRO A 138 -0.55 -15.16 -10.59
N ALA A 139 -1.31 -14.16 -11.08
CA ALA A 139 -0.86 -12.78 -11.25
C ALA A 139 -0.49 -12.08 -9.94
N PHE A 140 -0.92 -12.57 -8.77
CA PHE A 140 -0.47 -11.98 -7.50
C PHE A 140 0.94 -12.42 -7.13
N ALA A 141 1.43 -13.54 -7.65
CA ALA A 141 2.71 -14.08 -7.23
C ALA A 141 3.86 -13.09 -7.46
N LYS A 142 4.74 -12.94 -6.45
CA LYS A 142 5.93 -12.08 -6.47
C LYS A 142 5.65 -10.57 -6.55
N THR A 143 4.46 -10.14 -6.12
CA THR A 143 4.08 -8.71 -6.15
C THR A 143 4.27 -8.02 -4.80
N SER A 144 4.33 -8.77 -3.70
CA SER A 144 4.36 -8.25 -2.34
C SER A 144 5.55 -7.33 -2.07
N GLN A 145 6.74 -7.65 -2.60
CA GLN A 145 7.92 -6.79 -2.43
C GLN A 145 7.73 -5.44 -3.10
N ALA A 146 7.16 -5.41 -4.31
CA ALA A 146 6.85 -4.16 -5.01
C ALA A 146 5.81 -3.32 -4.24
N GLY A 147 4.82 -3.98 -3.63
CA GLY A 147 3.85 -3.36 -2.73
C GLY A 147 4.52 -2.71 -1.51
N ILE A 148 5.38 -3.47 -0.83
CA ILE A 148 6.17 -3.02 0.33
C ILE A 148 7.03 -1.79 -0.03
N ASP A 149 7.76 -1.85 -1.15
CA ASP A 149 8.61 -0.75 -1.61
C ASP A 149 7.80 0.52 -1.91
N ARG A 150 6.66 0.39 -2.61
CA ARG A 150 5.79 1.54 -2.91
C ARG A 150 5.12 2.10 -1.67
N GLY A 151 4.69 1.24 -0.74
CA GLY A 151 4.12 1.65 0.54
C GLY A 151 5.10 2.44 1.40
N HIS A 152 6.35 1.96 1.49
CA HIS A 152 7.42 2.69 2.16
C HIS A 152 7.67 4.06 1.49
N ARG A 153 7.72 4.10 0.15
CA ARG A 153 7.83 5.38 -0.58
C ARG A 153 6.67 6.32 -0.27
N PHE A 154 5.44 5.82 -0.14
CA PHE A 154 4.30 6.67 0.18
C PHE A 154 4.39 7.27 1.59
N LEU A 155 4.86 6.51 2.58
CA LEU A 155 5.13 7.07 3.91
C LEU A 155 6.26 8.11 3.88
N CYS A 156 7.30 7.89 3.07
CA CYS A 156 8.36 8.87 2.85
C CYS A 156 7.82 10.16 2.19
N GLU A 157 6.90 10.04 1.24
CA GLU A 157 6.23 11.16 0.59
C GLU A 157 5.35 11.94 1.59
N GLN A 158 4.64 11.25 2.49
CA GLN A 158 3.89 11.87 3.58
C GLN A 158 4.83 12.67 4.51
N ARG A 159 5.93 12.07 4.97
CA ARG A 159 6.95 12.74 5.79
C ARG A 159 7.60 13.92 5.06
N ALA A 160 7.88 13.79 3.77
CA ALA A 160 8.45 14.89 2.97
C ALA A 160 7.50 16.10 2.85
N ASN A 161 6.19 15.84 2.76
CA ASN A 161 5.15 16.87 2.66
C ASN A 161 4.74 17.47 4.01
N ALA A 162 4.92 16.73 5.11
CA ALA A 162 4.67 17.20 6.46
C ALA A 162 5.77 16.72 7.44
N PRO A 163 6.95 17.38 7.44
CA PRO A 163 8.14 16.91 8.17
C PRO A 163 7.94 16.70 9.66
N ASP A 164 7.14 17.54 10.30
CA ASP A 164 6.92 17.53 11.75
C ASP A 164 5.62 16.80 12.16
N ALA A 165 4.86 16.26 11.21
CA ALA A 165 3.58 15.65 11.52
C ALA A 165 3.77 14.33 12.28
N HIS A 166 2.86 14.05 13.20
CA HIS A 166 2.75 12.72 13.80
C HIS A 166 2.06 11.78 12.82
N ILE A 167 2.76 10.75 12.33
CA ILE A 167 2.22 9.83 11.32
C ILE A 167 1.80 8.54 12.01
N VAL A 168 0.55 8.16 11.80
CA VAL A 168 -0.07 6.96 12.36
C VAL A 168 -0.51 6.05 11.21
N LEU A 169 -0.24 4.76 11.35
CA LEU A 169 -0.69 3.72 10.45
C LEU A 169 -1.50 2.68 11.24
N LEU A 170 -2.81 2.65 10.99
CA LEU A 170 -3.67 1.60 11.54
C LEU A 170 -3.51 0.32 10.70
N GLU A 171 -3.62 -0.83 11.35
CA GLU A 171 -3.72 -2.12 10.66
C GLU A 171 -5.13 -2.34 10.11
N GLY A 172 -5.22 -2.66 8.82
CA GLY A 172 -6.45 -3.15 8.19
C GLY A 172 -6.49 -4.66 8.02
N ASN A 173 -7.58 -5.17 7.41
CA ASN A 173 -7.70 -6.60 7.17
C ASN A 173 -6.75 -7.11 6.09
N HIS A 174 -6.32 -6.28 5.14
CA HIS A 174 -5.34 -6.63 4.11
C HIS A 174 -3.93 -6.66 4.68
N ASP A 175 -3.54 -5.68 5.50
CA ASP A 175 -2.25 -5.66 6.20
C ASP A 175 -2.06 -6.93 7.07
N ARG A 176 -3.12 -7.32 7.79
CA ARG A 176 -3.13 -8.48 8.69
C ARG A 176 -3.01 -9.83 7.96
N ARG A 177 -3.18 -9.88 6.63
CA ARG A 177 -3.07 -11.14 5.85
C ARG A 177 -1.69 -11.78 6.01
N LEU A 178 -0.63 -10.97 6.03
CA LEU A 178 0.75 -11.44 6.20
C LEU A 178 0.89 -12.23 7.51
N GLN A 179 0.52 -11.62 8.65
CA GLN A 179 0.59 -12.27 9.96
C GLN A 179 -0.25 -13.55 10.02
N LYS A 180 -1.48 -13.51 9.46
CA LYS A 180 -2.36 -14.69 9.38
C LYS A 180 -1.74 -15.82 8.58
N SER A 181 -1.12 -15.52 7.43
CA SER A 181 -0.50 -16.53 6.58
C SER A 181 0.70 -17.18 7.27
N ILE A 182 1.57 -16.40 7.91
CA ILE A 182 2.71 -16.94 8.68
C ILE A 182 2.22 -17.82 9.81
N THR A 183 1.19 -17.39 10.53
CA THR A 183 0.62 -18.17 11.64
C THR A 183 0.07 -19.51 11.15
N ALA A 184 -0.57 -19.54 9.97
CA ALA A 184 -1.15 -20.74 9.40
C ALA A 184 -0.10 -21.70 8.79
N ASN A 185 0.93 -21.17 8.13
CA ASN A 185 1.83 -21.95 7.29
C ASN A 185 3.22 -22.16 7.91
N THR A 186 3.68 -21.26 8.80
CA THR A 186 5.02 -21.32 9.41
C THR A 186 5.01 -20.62 10.78
N ALA A 187 4.20 -21.13 11.70
CA ALA A 187 4.03 -20.53 13.03
C ALA A 187 5.35 -20.36 13.80
N ALA A 188 6.34 -21.21 13.56
CA ALA A 188 7.67 -21.10 14.17
C ALA A 188 8.45 -19.83 13.73
N ALA A 189 8.09 -19.22 12.59
CA ALA A 189 8.65 -17.96 12.14
C ALA A 189 7.91 -16.74 12.72
N LEU A 190 6.75 -16.95 13.35
CA LEU A 190 6.02 -15.89 14.02
C LEU A 190 6.87 -15.35 15.17
N HIS A 191 7.06 -14.04 15.23
CA HIS A 191 7.90 -13.35 16.23
C HIS A 191 9.42 -13.50 16.10
N LEU A 192 9.95 -14.08 15.01
CA LEU A 192 11.39 -13.96 14.74
C LEU A 192 11.76 -12.48 14.53
N LYS A 193 12.81 -12.02 15.21
CA LYS A 193 13.31 -10.64 15.18
C LYS A 193 14.77 -10.61 14.72
N ARG A 194 15.29 -9.41 14.43
CA ARG A 194 16.72 -9.21 14.19
C ARG A 194 17.51 -9.61 15.46
N ALA A 195 18.68 -10.22 15.27
CA ALA A 195 19.55 -10.59 16.37
C ALA A 195 19.93 -9.35 17.20
N GLU A 196 19.96 -9.50 18.53
CA GLU A 196 20.26 -8.42 19.49
C GLU A 196 19.27 -7.24 19.48
N GLU A 197 18.07 -7.40 18.91
CA GLU A 197 17.01 -6.37 18.89
C GLU A 197 15.68 -6.93 19.43
N PRO A 198 15.63 -7.32 20.71
CA PRO A 198 14.46 -7.99 21.29
C PRO A 198 13.22 -7.10 21.37
N ASP A 199 13.38 -5.78 21.37
CA ASP A 199 12.29 -4.80 21.44
C ASP A 199 11.75 -4.38 20.07
N ASP A 200 12.46 -4.72 18.99
CA ASP A 200 12.07 -4.36 17.62
C ASP A 200 10.92 -5.25 17.11
N TRP A 201 10.39 -4.92 15.94
CA TRP A 201 9.31 -5.67 15.31
C TRP A 201 9.76 -7.03 14.77
N PRO A 202 8.87 -8.04 14.73
CA PRO A 202 9.14 -9.28 14.01
C PRO A 202 9.49 -9.02 12.55
N VAL A 203 10.45 -9.75 12.00
CA VAL A 203 10.94 -9.61 10.62
C VAL A 203 9.81 -9.67 9.60
N MET A 204 8.87 -10.58 9.83
CA MET A 204 7.71 -10.80 8.96
C MET A 204 6.48 -10.02 9.45
N SER A 205 6.66 -8.73 9.74
CA SER A 205 5.58 -7.82 10.13
C SER A 205 5.60 -6.56 9.27
N VAL A 206 4.43 -5.94 9.10
CA VAL A 206 4.29 -4.68 8.35
C VAL A 206 5.25 -3.61 8.87
N PRO A 207 5.37 -3.38 10.20
CA PRO A 207 6.27 -2.35 10.69
C PRO A 207 7.74 -2.56 10.35
N PHE A 208 8.20 -3.80 10.40
CA PHE A 208 9.57 -4.14 10.07
C PHE A 208 9.84 -3.99 8.56
N LEU A 209 8.95 -4.52 7.72
CA LEU A 209 9.10 -4.49 6.26
C LEU A 209 9.03 -3.06 5.70
N LEU A 210 8.18 -2.21 6.30
CA LEU A 210 8.05 -0.79 5.94
C LEU A 210 9.02 0.13 6.72
N ARG A 211 9.92 -0.41 7.54
CA ARG A 211 10.96 0.38 8.25
C ARG A 211 10.39 1.52 9.10
N LEU A 212 9.22 1.30 9.72
CA LEU A 212 8.45 2.36 10.39
C LEU A 212 9.17 3.01 11.57
N ASN A 213 9.99 2.24 12.29
CA ASN A 213 10.71 2.67 13.48
C ASN A 213 11.98 3.48 13.17
N GLU A 214 12.35 3.68 11.90
CA GLU A 214 13.55 4.46 11.58
C GLU A 214 13.34 5.93 11.90
N ASP A 215 14.32 6.56 12.59
CA ASP A 215 14.22 7.92 13.11
C ASP A 215 13.74 8.97 12.09
N HIS A 216 14.12 8.79 10.83
CA HIS A 216 13.76 9.73 9.75
C HIS A 216 12.34 9.53 9.21
N LEU A 217 11.72 8.37 9.44
CA LEU A 217 10.35 8.06 9.04
C LEU A 217 9.38 8.19 10.23
N ASN A 218 9.71 7.54 11.35
CA ASN A 218 9.04 7.59 12.65
C ASN A 218 7.51 7.55 12.55
N VAL A 219 6.97 6.38 12.26
CA VAL A 219 5.53 6.13 12.08
C VAL A 219 5.02 5.27 13.23
N GLU A 220 3.99 5.75 13.93
CA GLU A 220 3.27 4.96 14.93
C GLU A 220 2.43 3.88 14.22
N TYR A 221 2.64 2.61 14.58
CA TYR A 221 1.81 1.51 14.08
C TYR A 221 0.77 1.08 15.11
N VAL A 222 -0.50 1.15 14.75
CA VAL A 222 -1.64 0.73 15.57
C VAL A 222 -2.15 -0.61 15.05
N GLY A 223 -1.53 -1.69 15.52
CA GLY A 223 -1.90 -3.06 15.19
C GLY A 223 -3.15 -3.58 15.91
N GLY A 224 -3.55 -4.81 15.60
CA GLY A 224 -4.60 -5.52 16.32
C GLY A 224 -5.97 -5.44 15.68
N TYR A 225 -6.05 -5.32 14.34
CA TYR A 225 -7.32 -5.32 13.61
C TYR A 225 -8.23 -6.49 14.06
N PRO A 226 -9.53 -6.29 14.37
CA PRO A 226 -10.32 -5.05 14.20
C PRO A 226 -10.36 -4.13 15.44
N ALA A 227 -9.59 -4.42 16.49
CA ALA A 227 -9.66 -3.69 17.76
C ALA A 227 -8.74 -2.46 17.84
N GLY A 228 -7.83 -2.30 16.88
CA GLY A 228 -6.93 -1.14 16.80
C GLY A 228 -7.71 0.18 16.70
N ILE A 229 -7.33 1.16 17.52
CA ILE A 229 -7.98 2.46 17.61
C ILE A 229 -6.94 3.55 17.88
N TYR A 230 -7.04 4.66 17.16
CA TYR A 230 -6.24 5.85 17.38
C TYR A 230 -7.15 7.02 17.74
N TRP A 231 -6.86 7.73 18.83
CA TRP A 231 -7.66 8.88 19.26
C TRP A 231 -7.05 10.18 18.75
N VAL A 232 -7.73 10.85 17.82
CA VAL A 232 -7.30 12.19 17.34
C VAL A 232 -7.44 13.21 18.48
N ASN A 233 -8.53 13.12 19.24
CA ASN A 233 -8.69 13.72 20.57
C ASN A 233 -9.66 12.87 21.41
N GLN A 234 -10.11 13.32 22.59
CA GLN A 234 -10.99 12.51 23.46
C GLN A 234 -12.44 12.35 22.93
N ASN A 235 -12.78 13.03 21.82
CA ASN A 235 -14.14 13.07 21.25
C ASN A 235 -14.26 12.47 19.85
N ILE A 236 -13.14 12.20 19.17
CA ILE A 236 -13.10 11.54 17.87
C ILE A 236 -11.90 10.61 17.74
N ALA A 237 -12.16 9.39 17.27
CA ALA A 237 -11.15 8.37 17.03
C ALA A 237 -11.22 7.82 15.60
N CYS A 238 -10.12 7.21 15.18
CA CYS A 238 -9.96 6.50 13.93
C CYS A 238 -9.84 5.01 14.20
N ILE A 239 -10.51 4.20 13.39
CA ILE A 239 -10.38 2.74 13.33
C ILE A 239 -10.29 2.33 11.86
N HIS A 240 -9.81 1.13 11.55
CA HIS A 240 -9.98 0.61 10.19
C HIS A 240 -11.46 0.34 9.87
N GLY A 241 -12.17 -0.29 10.82
CA GLY A 241 -13.58 -0.68 10.67
C GLY A 241 -13.73 -2.13 10.23
N HIS A 242 -14.84 -2.76 10.63
CA HIS A 242 -15.12 -4.19 10.33
C HIS A 242 -16.60 -4.43 9.99
N VAL A 243 -17.42 -3.38 10.05
CA VAL A 243 -18.85 -3.42 9.78
C VAL A 243 -19.07 -2.89 8.37
N THR A 244 -19.78 -3.66 7.55
CA THR A 244 -20.19 -3.25 6.21
C THR A 244 -21.68 -3.49 6.04
N ARG A 245 -22.41 -2.45 5.64
CA ARG A 245 -23.85 -2.49 5.33
C ARG A 245 -24.10 -1.92 3.94
N SER A 246 -25.14 -2.40 3.28
CA SER A 246 -25.54 -1.90 1.97
C SER A 246 -26.31 -0.56 2.06
N ARG A 247 -26.52 0.08 0.90
CA ARG A 247 -27.36 1.29 0.75
C ARG A 247 -26.93 2.48 1.62
N GLY A 248 -25.62 2.70 1.77
CA GLY A 248 -25.08 3.85 2.50
C GLY A 248 -25.40 3.86 4.00
N SER A 249 -25.61 2.68 4.60
CA SER A 249 -26.04 2.56 6.01
C SER A 249 -24.93 2.08 6.96
N THR A 250 -23.67 2.09 6.51
CA THR A 250 -22.56 1.59 7.33
C THR A 250 -22.23 2.57 8.44
N VAL A 251 -21.97 3.85 8.12
CA VAL A 251 -21.67 4.85 9.15
C VAL A 251 -22.86 5.05 10.09
N LYS A 252 -24.09 4.80 9.63
CA LYS A 252 -25.27 4.76 10.49
C LYS A 252 -25.14 3.66 11.55
N ALA A 253 -24.77 2.44 11.15
CA ALA A 253 -24.57 1.35 12.10
C ALA A 253 -23.44 1.67 13.09
N VAL A 254 -22.32 2.22 12.60
CA VAL A 254 -21.18 2.62 13.44
C VAL A 254 -21.58 3.70 14.43
N VAL A 255 -22.19 4.80 14.00
CA VAL A 255 -22.60 5.88 14.94
C VAL A 255 -23.69 5.42 15.90
N ASP A 256 -24.49 4.41 15.54
CA ASP A 256 -25.55 3.84 16.38
C ASP A 256 -24.98 2.98 17.53
N ASP A 257 -23.94 2.21 17.24
CA ASP A 257 -23.21 1.37 18.17
C ASP A 257 -22.28 2.21 19.05
N GLU A 258 -21.38 2.93 18.40
CA GLU A 258 -20.32 3.71 19.02
C GLU A 258 -20.89 4.88 19.83
N ARG A 259 -20.29 5.10 21.00
CA ARG A 259 -20.67 6.16 21.95
C ARG A 259 -19.78 7.39 21.82
N THR A 260 -18.82 7.37 20.90
CA THR A 260 -17.93 8.47 20.52
C THR A 260 -18.04 8.73 19.02
N SER A 261 -17.34 9.76 18.51
CA SER A 261 -17.26 9.97 17.07
C SER A 261 -16.16 9.11 16.45
N ILE A 262 -16.43 8.53 15.28
CA ILE A 262 -15.53 7.58 14.62
C ILE A 262 -15.29 7.97 13.16
N ILE A 263 -14.04 7.92 12.72
CA ILE A 263 -13.69 7.90 11.30
C ILE A 263 -13.15 6.50 10.98
N HIS A 264 -13.65 5.88 9.91
CA HIS A 264 -13.18 4.54 9.52
C HIS A 264 -13.01 4.33 8.02
N GLY A 265 -12.12 3.41 7.67
CA GLY A 265 -11.87 2.96 6.30
C GLY A 265 -12.75 1.77 5.94
N HIS A 266 -12.16 0.75 5.30
CA HIS A 266 -12.69 -0.58 5.00
C HIS A 266 -13.82 -0.65 3.95
N ILE A 267 -14.72 0.34 3.91
CA ILE A 267 -15.89 0.29 3.03
C ILE A 267 -15.71 0.97 1.68
N HIS A 268 -14.61 1.70 1.50
CA HIS A 268 -14.25 2.44 0.28
C HIS A 268 -15.32 3.44 -0.20
N ARG A 269 -16.26 3.82 0.67
CA ARG A 269 -17.36 4.75 0.37
C ARG A 269 -17.21 6.03 1.15
N ILE A 270 -17.62 7.13 0.54
CA ILE A 270 -17.74 8.41 1.25
C ILE A 270 -19.10 8.44 1.95
N GLU A 271 -19.07 8.35 3.27
CA GLU A 271 -20.29 8.37 4.10
C GLU A 271 -20.09 9.31 5.30
N LEU A 272 -21.12 10.07 5.70
CA LEU A 272 -21.13 10.90 6.90
C LEU A 272 -22.50 10.87 7.57
N GLN A 273 -22.53 10.54 8.85
CA GLN A 273 -23.76 10.55 9.64
C GLN A 273 -23.52 11.25 10.98
N HIS A 274 -24.29 12.29 11.24
CA HIS A 274 -24.38 12.90 12.57
C HIS A 274 -25.53 12.27 13.36
N LYS A 275 -25.33 12.15 14.67
CA LYS A 275 -26.35 11.72 15.60
C LYS A 275 -26.28 12.53 16.89
N THR A 276 -27.44 12.94 17.38
CA THR A 276 -27.60 13.57 18.69
C THR A 276 -28.44 12.68 19.57
N ARG A 277 -27.95 12.38 20.77
CA ARG A 277 -28.63 11.55 21.77
C ARG A 277 -28.92 12.38 23.01
N ARG A 278 -30.10 12.18 23.58
CA ARG A 278 -30.40 12.67 24.93
C ARG A 278 -29.69 11.78 25.95
N THR A 279 -28.94 12.39 26.85
CA THR A 279 -28.30 11.75 28.00
C THR A 279 -28.76 12.42 29.29
N TYR A 280 -28.37 11.88 30.45
CA TYR A 280 -28.65 12.52 31.74
C TYR A 280 -27.99 13.91 31.83
N GLU A 281 -26.79 14.07 31.29
CA GLU A 281 -26.00 15.31 31.30
C GLU A 281 -26.40 16.31 30.19
N GLY A 282 -27.39 15.97 29.36
CA GLY A 282 -27.85 16.80 28.24
C GLY A 282 -27.71 16.10 26.89
N ALA A 283 -27.63 16.89 25.82
CA ALA A 283 -27.49 16.35 24.46
C ALA A 283 -26.02 15.99 24.18
N LYS A 284 -25.75 14.75 23.77
CA LYS A 284 -24.44 14.32 23.25
C LYS A 284 -24.50 14.19 21.74
N ARG A 285 -23.61 14.91 21.04
CA ARG A 285 -23.41 14.79 19.59
C ARG A 285 -22.27 13.82 19.32
N SER A 286 -22.46 12.96 18.34
CA SER A 286 -21.43 12.09 17.77
C SER A 286 -21.57 12.07 16.25
N LEU A 287 -20.51 11.68 15.55
CA LEU A 287 -20.58 11.38 14.12
C LEU A 287 -19.88 10.07 13.80
N ALA A 288 -20.26 9.45 12.69
CA ALA A 288 -19.40 8.49 12.03
C ALA A 288 -19.15 8.96 10.59
N ALA A 289 -17.91 8.80 10.14
CA ALA A 289 -17.50 9.16 8.79
C ALA A 289 -16.64 8.06 8.17
N SER A 290 -16.74 7.90 6.86
CA SER A 290 -15.76 7.17 6.05
C SER A 290 -15.33 8.07 4.89
N PRO A 291 -14.02 8.30 4.68
CA PRO A 291 -13.55 9.23 3.66
C PRO A 291 -13.39 8.61 2.27
N GLY A 292 -13.82 7.36 2.04
CA GLY A 292 -13.65 6.68 0.76
C GLY A 292 -12.42 5.76 0.76
N CYS A 293 -11.64 5.80 -0.32
CA CYS A 293 -10.37 5.10 -0.48
C CYS A 293 -9.36 5.95 -1.28
N LEU A 294 -8.09 5.51 -1.33
CA LEU A 294 -7.08 6.05 -2.25
C LEU A 294 -6.68 5.03 -3.32
N CYS A 295 -7.31 3.85 -3.32
CA CYS A 295 -7.13 2.84 -4.33
C CYS A 295 -7.91 3.14 -5.61
N ARG A 296 -7.64 2.38 -6.67
CA ARG A 296 -8.41 2.41 -7.90
C ARG A 296 -9.81 1.85 -7.67
N ILE A 297 -10.77 2.42 -8.40
CA ILE A 297 -12.20 2.09 -8.29
C ILE A 297 -12.77 1.52 -9.60
N ASP A 298 -11.90 1.07 -10.48
CA ASP A 298 -12.20 0.55 -11.83
C ASP A 298 -12.21 -0.99 -11.91
N GLY A 299 -12.09 -1.67 -10.76
CA GLY A 299 -12.04 -3.14 -10.67
C GLY A 299 -10.62 -3.71 -10.54
N ALA A 300 -9.58 -2.85 -10.52
CA ALA A 300 -8.21 -3.31 -10.32
C ALA A 300 -7.98 -3.92 -8.92
N VAL A 301 -8.62 -3.41 -7.87
CA VAL A 301 -8.49 -4.00 -6.53
C VAL A 301 -9.30 -5.29 -6.43
N PRO A 302 -8.73 -6.42 -5.97
CA PRO A 302 -9.48 -7.66 -5.79
C PRO A 302 -10.64 -7.49 -4.80
N SER A 303 -11.86 -7.80 -5.25
CA SER A 303 -13.08 -7.60 -4.45
C SER A 303 -14.13 -8.68 -4.70
N THR A 304 -15.19 -8.70 -3.88
CA THR A 304 -16.29 -9.68 -4.01
C THR A 304 -17.06 -9.61 -5.33
N LYS A 305 -16.99 -8.49 -6.05
CA LYS A 305 -17.66 -8.29 -7.35
C LYS A 305 -16.68 -8.14 -8.50
N GLY A 306 -15.37 -8.17 -8.21
CA GLY A 306 -14.34 -8.19 -9.24
C GLY A 306 -14.32 -9.52 -9.99
N SER A 307 -13.78 -9.50 -11.19
CA SER A 307 -13.56 -10.69 -12.00
C SER A 307 -12.41 -10.43 -12.97
N THR A 308 -11.73 -11.49 -13.37
CA THR A 308 -10.69 -11.46 -14.40
C THR A 308 -11.17 -12.13 -15.69
N ASP A 309 -10.66 -11.68 -16.82
CA ASP A 309 -10.86 -12.34 -18.10
C ASP A 309 -9.98 -13.60 -18.23
N PRO A 310 -10.11 -14.41 -19.29
CA PRO A 310 -9.25 -15.59 -19.51
C PRO A 310 -7.74 -15.29 -19.63
N HIS A 311 -7.34 -14.02 -19.75
CA HIS A 311 -5.95 -13.57 -19.76
C HIS A 311 -5.48 -13.09 -18.38
N GLY A 312 -6.31 -13.23 -17.34
CA GLY A 312 -6.00 -12.80 -15.97
C GLY A 312 -6.09 -11.29 -15.77
N ARG A 313 -6.64 -10.54 -16.73
CA ARG A 313 -6.80 -9.08 -16.62
C ARG A 313 -8.11 -8.74 -15.91
N PRO A 314 -8.12 -7.79 -14.97
CA PRO A 314 -9.35 -7.36 -14.32
C PRO A 314 -10.31 -6.79 -15.37
N VAL A 315 -11.54 -7.29 -15.35
CA VAL A 315 -12.62 -6.70 -16.13
C VAL A 315 -13.06 -5.43 -15.42
N ASN A 316 -13.26 -4.34 -16.18
CA ASN A 316 -13.75 -3.09 -15.61
C ASN A 316 -15.07 -3.34 -14.86
N ALA A 317 -15.01 -3.18 -13.54
CA ALA A 317 -16.09 -3.42 -12.62
C ALA A 317 -16.14 -2.24 -11.64
N VAL A 318 -17.08 -1.33 -11.89
CA VAL A 318 -17.27 -0.16 -11.03
C VAL A 318 -18.15 -0.58 -9.85
N GLU A 319 -17.52 -0.76 -8.69
CA GLU A 319 -18.24 -0.88 -7.43
C GLU A 319 -18.71 0.50 -6.94
N ASP A 320 -19.61 0.50 -5.96
CA ASP A 320 -20.02 1.72 -5.27
C ASP A 320 -18.90 2.14 -4.32
N TRP A 321 -17.76 2.55 -4.88
CA TRP A 321 -16.57 3.06 -4.20
C TRP A 321 -16.29 4.48 -4.67
N GLN A 322 -15.71 5.31 -3.81
CA GLN A 322 -15.35 6.68 -4.12
C GLN A 322 -13.98 7.00 -3.55
N GLN A 323 -13.14 7.63 -4.36
CA GLN A 323 -11.84 8.12 -3.89
C GLN A 323 -12.02 9.38 -3.05
N GLY A 324 -11.23 9.51 -1.99
CA GLY A 324 -11.31 10.68 -1.12
C GLY A 324 -10.38 10.61 0.08
N MET A 325 -10.47 11.66 0.90
CA MET A 325 -9.75 11.79 2.16
C MET A 325 -10.56 12.64 3.15
N ALA A 326 -10.08 12.78 4.38
CA ALA A 326 -10.67 13.69 5.36
C ALA A 326 -9.62 14.64 5.95
N VAL A 327 -10.08 15.84 6.32
CA VAL A 327 -9.35 16.78 7.16
C VAL A 327 -10.15 17.00 8.44
N VAL A 328 -9.49 16.85 9.59
CA VAL A 328 -10.07 17.11 10.90
C VAL A 328 -9.38 18.32 11.50
N THR A 329 -10.15 19.36 11.79
CA THR A 329 -9.67 20.48 12.62
C THR A 329 -10.15 20.23 14.05
N TYR A 330 -9.25 20.21 15.02
CA TYR A 330 -9.60 19.80 16.38
C TYR A 330 -8.82 20.56 17.46
N GLU A 331 -9.41 20.58 18.66
CA GLU A 331 -8.76 20.99 19.90
C GLU A 331 -8.28 19.75 20.65
N GLU A 332 -7.13 19.86 21.32
CA GLU A 332 -6.61 18.76 22.14
C GLU A 332 -7.51 18.43 23.35
N GLY A 333 -7.29 17.26 23.95
CA GLY A 333 -8.05 16.81 25.11
C GLY A 333 -9.53 16.58 24.78
N ASN A 334 -10.41 17.08 25.63
CA ASN A 334 -11.87 16.98 25.47
C ASN A 334 -12.47 18.14 24.64
N GLY A 335 -11.66 18.76 23.78
CA GLY A 335 -12.08 19.90 22.98
C GLY A 335 -12.93 19.52 21.76
N ASN A 336 -13.37 20.56 21.05
CA ASN A 336 -14.25 20.41 19.89
C ASN A 336 -13.47 19.96 18.64
N PHE A 337 -14.20 19.48 17.63
CA PHE A 337 -13.62 19.07 16.35
C PHE A 337 -14.60 19.31 15.19
N ASN A 338 -14.06 19.37 13.98
CA ASN A 338 -14.80 19.43 12.72
C ASN A 338 -14.17 18.48 11.70
N VAL A 339 -15.00 17.74 10.96
CA VAL A 339 -14.57 16.80 9.92
C VAL A 339 -15.03 17.32 8.57
N GLU A 340 -14.10 17.47 7.63
CA GLU A 340 -14.35 17.79 6.23
C GLU A 340 -13.96 16.58 5.37
N LEU A 341 -14.94 15.98 4.69
CA LEU A 341 -14.69 14.94 3.69
C LEU A 341 -14.37 15.60 2.35
N ILE A 342 -13.33 15.11 1.69
CA ILE A 342 -12.82 15.67 0.45
C ILE A 342 -12.85 14.56 -0.61
N PRO A 343 -13.87 14.55 -1.48
CA PRO A 343 -13.90 13.65 -2.63
C PRO A 343 -12.73 13.97 -3.57
N ILE A 344 -12.11 12.92 -4.09
CA ILE A 344 -11.14 12.98 -5.17
C ILE A 344 -11.77 12.26 -6.37
N SER A 345 -11.70 12.86 -7.55
CA SER A 345 -12.25 12.26 -8.76
C SER A 345 -11.32 12.53 -9.94
N ARG A 346 -10.84 11.45 -10.57
CA ARG A 346 -9.96 11.52 -11.75
C ARG A 346 -8.70 12.38 -11.50
N GLY A 347 -8.04 12.14 -10.37
CA GLY A 347 -6.84 12.91 -10.01
C GLY A 347 -7.12 14.39 -9.71
N GLU A 348 -8.35 14.77 -9.37
CA GLU A 348 -8.74 16.15 -9.07
C GLU A 348 -9.55 16.27 -7.76
N ALA A 349 -9.39 17.38 -7.06
CA ALA A 349 -10.20 17.74 -5.89
C ALA A 349 -10.39 19.26 -5.75
N ILE A 350 -11.50 19.66 -5.13
CA ILE A 350 -11.73 21.04 -4.71
C ILE A 350 -11.84 21.05 -3.19
N PHE A 351 -10.96 21.79 -2.52
CA PHE A 351 -10.98 21.93 -1.07
C PHE A 351 -10.83 23.39 -0.66
N ARG A 352 -11.80 23.89 0.12
CA ARG A 352 -11.86 25.27 0.62
C ARG A 352 -11.65 26.33 -0.46
N GLY A 353 -12.27 26.12 -1.63
CA GLY A 353 -12.20 27.05 -2.77
C GLY A 353 -10.91 26.97 -3.59
N LYS A 354 -9.97 26.08 -3.25
CA LYS A 354 -8.76 25.80 -4.01
C LYS A 354 -8.90 24.50 -4.79
N TYR A 355 -8.44 24.52 -6.03
CA TYR A 355 -8.43 23.36 -6.92
C TYR A 355 -7.08 22.65 -6.84
N TYR A 356 -7.12 21.32 -6.81
CA TYR A 356 -5.98 20.42 -6.76
C TYR A 356 -6.12 19.42 -7.91
N SER A 357 -5.03 19.20 -8.64
CA SER A 357 -4.88 18.17 -9.66
C SER A 357 -3.54 17.48 -9.48
N VAL A 358 -3.25 16.40 -10.22
CA VAL A 358 -1.90 15.81 -10.36
C VAL A 358 -0.84 16.79 -10.85
#